data_AF-A0A9W7YNI1-F1
#
_entry.id   AF-A0A9W7YNI1-F1
#
_cell.length_a   1.000
_cell.length_b   1.000
_cell.length_c   1.000
_cell.angle_alpha   90.00
_cell.angle_beta   90.00
_cell.angle_gamma   90.00
#
_symmetry.space_group_name_H-M   'P 1'
#
loop_
_entity.id
_entity.type
_entity.pdbx_description
1 polymer ?
#
loop_
_entity_poly.entity_id
_entity_poly.type
_entity_poly.pdbx_seq_one_letter_code
_entity_poly.pdbx_strand_id
1 'polypeptide(L)'
;MSEHTPKKTVLYCAVCTMPPEYCEYMPSRKKCEQWLEDTHPKVHEQLYGDKAIVDKMAMSTLSEEKEAKEAAKMDKAEQKSEARIARELEAKLSSKVVIKRLERNKRKCATTVYGLHVFGIDLKSTAKMFANHFACGGSVAKNPQGQDEVVVQGDFSNEIMDIILKKFPKVPRENVEIAPEEKKKKKAPEV
;
A
#
# COMPACT_ATOMS: atom_id res chain seq x y z
N MET A 1 41.63 -12.08 39.98
CA MET A 1 41.83 -11.99 38.53
C MET A 1 40.55 -11.46 37.94
N SER A 2 40.58 -10.30 37.27
CA SER A 2 39.39 -9.56 36.90
C SER A 2 38.81 -10.14 35.60
N GLU A 3 37.71 -10.90 35.71
CA GLU A 3 36.94 -11.44 34.58
C GLU A 3 36.33 -10.28 33.78
N HIS A 4 37.00 -9.90 32.69
CA HIS A 4 36.38 -9.08 31.65
C HIS A 4 35.36 -9.93 30.92
N THR A 5 34.08 -9.77 31.25
CA THR A 5 32.98 -10.37 30.47
C THR A 5 33.06 -9.85 29.04
N PRO A 6 33.21 -10.71 28.01
CA PRO A 6 33.28 -10.23 26.63
C PRO A 6 31.94 -9.58 26.23
N LYS A 7 32.02 -8.46 25.50
CA LYS A 7 30.83 -7.77 24.98
C LYS A 7 30.06 -8.71 24.05
N LYS A 8 28.84 -9.10 24.44
CA LYS A 8 27.95 -9.90 23.60
C LYS A 8 27.42 -9.01 22.46
N THR A 9 27.75 -9.37 21.23
CA THR A 9 27.17 -8.73 20.04
C THR A 9 25.90 -9.50 19.68
N VAL A 10 24.75 -8.84 19.71
CA VAL A 10 23.45 -9.44 19.38
C VAL A 10 23.14 -9.15 17.93
N LEU A 11 22.84 -10.20 17.15
CA LEU A 11 22.38 -10.05 15.78
C LEU A 11 20.89 -9.72 15.78
N TYR A 12 20.49 -8.74 14.97
CA TYR A 12 19.10 -8.35 14.79
C TYR A 12 18.67 -8.63 13.35
N CYS A 13 17.47 -9.17 13.19
CA CYS A 13 16.88 -9.41 11.88
C CYS A 13 16.52 -8.10 11.19
N ALA A 14 16.93 -7.92 9.93
CA ALA A 14 16.61 -6.72 9.17
C ALA A 14 15.11 -6.59 8.82
N VAL A 15 14.36 -7.69 8.86
CA VAL A 15 12.94 -7.74 8.49
C VAL A 15 12.03 -7.41 9.68
N CYS A 16 12.29 -8.01 10.85
CA CYS A 16 11.45 -7.82 12.05
C CYS A 16 12.12 -7.02 13.17
N THR A 17 13.37 -6.56 12.99
CA THR A 17 14.18 -5.80 13.98
C THR A 17 14.42 -6.51 15.32
N MET A 18 14.10 -7.81 15.38
CA MET A 18 14.17 -8.65 16.57
C MET A 18 15.31 -9.67 16.41
N PRO A 19 15.87 -10.23 17.49
CA PRO A 19 16.82 -11.32 17.37
C PRO A 19 16.26 -12.50 16.57
N PRO A 20 17.10 -13.21 15.79
CA PRO A 20 16.71 -14.34 14.96
C PRO A 20 15.86 -15.41 15.67
N GLU A 21 16.11 -15.64 16.96
CA GLU A 21 15.33 -16.55 17.83
C GLU A 21 13.83 -16.26 17.86
N TYR A 22 13.45 -14.99 17.80
CA TYR A 22 12.06 -14.56 17.93
C TYR A 22 11.38 -14.37 16.57
N CYS A 23 12.08 -14.60 15.46
CA CYS A 23 11.53 -14.51 14.11
C CYS A 23 10.32 -15.44 13.91
N GLU A 24 10.26 -16.56 14.64
CA GLU A 24 9.20 -17.55 14.49
C GLU A 24 7.82 -17.08 14.97
N TYR A 25 7.79 -16.09 15.87
CA TYR A 25 6.56 -15.55 16.44
C TYR A 25 6.01 -14.37 15.63
N MET A 26 6.72 -13.93 14.60
CA MET A 26 6.34 -12.79 13.77
C MET A 26 5.52 -13.25 12.55
N PRO A 27 4.50 -12.48 12.11
CA PRO A 27 3.76 -12.75 10.87
C PRO A 27 4.63 -12.79 9.61
N SER A 28 5.87 -12.29 9.65
CA SER A 28 6.82 -12.29 8.55
C SER A 28 7.82 -13.46 8.58
N ARG A 29 7.50 -14.59 9.24
CA ARG A 29 8.38 -15.77 9.40
C ARG A 29 9.13 -16.15 8.11
N LYS A 30 8.41 -16.38 7.01
CA LYS A 30 9.00 -16.83 5.73
C LYS A 30 10.06 -15.87 5.19
N LYS A 31 9.84 -14.56 5.35
CA LYS A 31 10.79 -13.52 4.90
C LYS A 31 11.99 -13.42 5.84
N CYS A 32 11.78 -13.61 7.14
CA CYS A 32 12.85 -13.65 8.12
C CYS A 32 13.76 -14.87 7.94
N GLU A 33 13.19 -16.02 7.57
CA GLU A 33 13.90 -17.27 7.31
C GLU A 33 14.79 -17.15 6.08
N GLN A 34 14.24 -16.71 4.94
CA GLN A 34 15.02 -16.43 3.72
C GLN A 34 16.17 -15.46 3.97
N TRP A 35 15.90 -14.36 4.69
CA TRP A 35 16.94 -13.40 5.05
C TRP A 35 18.05 -14.03 5.93
N LEU A 36 17.68 -14.94 6.83
CA LEU A 36 18.62 -15.62 7.72
C LEU A 36 19.46 -16.66 6.96
N GLU A 37 18.88 -17.37 6.00
CA GLU A 37 19.59 -18.27 5.09
C GLU A 37 20.66 -17.52 4.27
N ASP A 38 20.29 -16.39 3.68
CA ASP A 38 21.18 -15.59 2.84
C ASP A 38 22.29 -14.89 3.63
N THR A 39 21.95 -14.32 4.80
CA THR A 39 22.87 -13.45 5.55
C THR A 39 23.73 -14.23 6.55
N HIS A 40 23.12 -15.22 7.22
CA HIS A 40 23.74 -15.93 8.35
C HIS A 40 23.35 -17.42 8.36
N PRO A 41 23.87 -18.23 7.42
CA PRO A 41 23.51 -19.65 7.27
C PRO A 41 23.81 -20.49 8.53
N LYS A 42 24.84 -20.12 9.30
CA LYS A 42 25.18 -20.80 10.56
C LYS A 42 24.12 -20.63 11.65
N VAL A 43 23.51 -19.44 11.71
CA VAL A 43 22.45 -19.14 12.70
C VAL A 43 21.13 -19.78 12.25
N HIS A 44 20.89 -19.81 10.93
CA HIS A 44 19.78 -20.56 10.36
C HIS A 44 19.86 -22.05 10.70
N GLU A 45 21.01 -22.69 10.50
CA GLU A 45 21.20 -24.11 10.82
C GLU A 45 21.00 -24.42 12.31
N GLN A 46 21.43 -23.53 13.21
CA GLN A 46 21.20 -23.70 14.66
C GLN A 46 19.71 -23.55 15.04
N LEU A 47 19.00 -22.61 14.44
CA LEU A 47 17.62 -22.29 14.79
C LEU A 47 16.58 -23.20 14.13
N TYR A 48 16.82 -23.53 12.87
CA TYR A 48 15.92 -24.29 12.03
C TYR A 48 16.40 -25.72 11.82
N GLY A 49 17.66 -26.07 12.10
CA GLY A 49 18.15 -27.45 12.04
C GLY A 49 17.55 -28.35 13.11
N ASP A 50 17.45 -27.88 14.36
CA ASP A 50 16.81 -28.63 15.45
C ASP A 50 15.30 -28.80 15.20
N LYS A 51 14.65 -27.77 14.64
CA LYS A 51 13.23 -27.81 14.27
C LYS A 51 12.97 -28.64 13.02
N ALA A 52 13.87 -28.66 12.04
CA ALA A 52 13.76 -29.52 10.87
C ALA A 52 13.86 -31.01 11.23
N ILE A 53 14.57 -31.38 12.29
CA ILE A 53 14.61 -32.77 12.78
C ILE A 53 13.30 -33.13 13.48
N VAL A 54 12.76 -32.23 14.32
CA VAL A 54 11.47 -32.42 15.00
C VAL A 54 10.29 -32.43 14.02
N ASP A 55 10.29 -31.52 13.02
CA ASP A 55 9.30 -31.50 11.95
C ASP A 55 9.45 -32.72 11.03
N LYS A 56 10.67 -33.18 10.69
CA LYS A 56 10.84 -34.45 9.93
C LYS A 56 10.38 -35.68 10.74
N MET A 57 10.56 -35.67 12.06
CA MET A 57 10.12 -36.76 12.94
C MET A 57 8.59 -36.74 13.16
N ALA A 58 7.98 -35.56 13.24
CA ALA A 58 6.53 -35.39 13.32
C ALA A 58 5.84 -35.66 11.96
N MET A 59 6.44 -35.19 10.86
CA MET A 59 6.01 -35.42 9.48
C MET A 59 5.95 -36.91 9.19
N SER A 60 6.97 -37.70 9.57
CA SER A 60 7.01 -39.16 9.35
C SER A 60 5.88 -39.96 10.00
N THR A 61 5.07 -39.36 10.89
CA THR A 61 3.91 -40.03 11.54
C THR A 61 2.54 -39.62 10.99
N LEU A 62 2.46 -38.65 10.07
CA LEU A 62 1.19 -38.07 9.58
C LEU A 62 1.17 -37.81 8.04
N SER A 63 2.04 -38.48 7.28
CA SER A 63 2.66 -38.03 6.00
C SER A 63 1.88 -38.07 4.68
N GLU A 64 0.56 -38.35 4.57
CA GLU A 64 -0.03 -38.39 3.20
C GLU A 64 -1.34 -37.60 3.01
N GLU A 65 -2.22 -37.50 4.01
CA GLU A 65 -3.52 -36.83 3.80
C GLU A 65 -3.56 -35.35 4.21
N LYS A 66 -2.64 -34.89 5.09
CA LYS A 66 -2.63 -33.48 5.55
C LYS A 66 -1.83 -32.56 4.63
N GLU A 67 -0.70 -33.03 4.09
CA GLU A 67 0.12 -32.24 3.16
C GLU A 67 -0.60 -31.95 1.84
N ALA A 68 -1.37 -32.92 1.31
CA ALA A 68 -2.19 -32.71 0.11
C ALA A 68 -3.32 -31.67 0.33
N LYS A 69 -3.90 -31.59 1.55
CA LYS A 69 -4.97 -30.64 1.88
C LYS A 69 -4.44 -29.24 2.23
N GLU A 70 -3.24 -29.13 2.78
CA GLU A 70 -2.60 -27.83 3.04
C GLU A 70 -1.96 -27.24 1.78
N ALA A 71 -1.29 -28.03 0.94
CA ALA A 71 -0.77 -27.58 -0.35
C ALA A 71 -1.91 -27.10 -1.27
N ALA A 72 -3.02 -27.84 -1.39
CA ALA A 72 -4.16 -27.42 -2.19
C ALA A 72 -4.89 -26.17 -1.65
N LYS A 73 -4.77 -25.88 -0.35
CA LYS A 73 -5.30 -24.64 0.25
C LYS A 73 -4.35 -23.45 0.05
N MET A 74 -3.04 -23.68 0.06
CA MET A 74 -2.02 -22.65 -0.21
C MET A 74 -2.02 -22.24 -1.68
N ASP A 75 -2.07 -23.19 -2.63
CA ASP A 75 -2.17 -22.90 -4.07
C ASP A 75 -3.43 -22.09 -4.42
N LYS A 76 -4.57 -22.45 -3.81
CA LYS A 76 -5.84 -21.73 -4.04
C LYS A 76 -5.86 -20.35 -3.38
N ALA A 77 -5.05 -20.11 -2.34
CA ALA A 77 -4.88 -18.80 -1.73
C ALA A 77 -3.89 -17.93 -2.52
N GLU A 78 -2.82 -18.51 -3.06
CA GLU A 78 -1.86 -17.82 -3.93
C GLU A 78 -2.50 -17.39 -5.24
N GLN A 79 -3.17 -18.29 -5.98
CA GLN A 79 -3.85 -17.95 -7.25
C GLN A 79 -4.95 -16.88 -7.07
N LYS A 80 -5.63 -16.86 -5.92
CA LYS A 80 -6.65 -15.84 -5.61
C LYS A 80 -6.03 -14.49 -5.23
N SER A 81 -4.82 -14.50 -4.66
CA SER A 81 -4.08 -13.27 -4.34
C SER A 81 -3.42 -12.69 -5.59
N GLU A 82 -2.88 -13.52 -6.48
CA GLU A 82 -2.30 -13.14 -7.77
C GLU A 82 -3.36 -12.59 -8.72
N ALA A 83 -4.54 -13.22 -8.82
CA ALA A 83 -5.66 -12.70 -9.61
C ALA A 83 -6.20 -11.37 -9.06
N ARG A 84 -6.10 -11.13 -7.75
CA ARG A 84 -6.42 -9.83 -7.15
C ARG A 84 -5.35 -8.79 -7.46
N ILE A 85 -4.08 -9.15 -7.41
CA ILE A 85 -2.95 -8.25 -7.73
C ILE A 85 -3.00 -7.88 -9.23
N ALA A 86 -3.31 -8.82 -10.12
CA ALA A 86 -3.48 -8.58 -11.56
C ALA A 86 -4.65 -7.63 -11.85
N ARG A 87 -5.82 -7.84 -11.22
CA ARG A 87 -6.96 -6.91 -11.35
C ARG A 87 -6.68 -5.52 -10.78
N GLU A 88 -5.90 -5.44 -9.70
CA GLU A 88 -5.52 -4.16 -9.12
C GLU A 88 -4.49 -3.43 -10.00
N LEU A 89 -3.62 -4.16 -10.72
CA LEU A 89 -2.70 -3.60 -11.70
C LEU A 89 -3.40 -3.15 -12.98
N GLU A 90 -4.37 -3.91 -13.50
CA GLU A 90 -5.22 -3.48 -14.62
C GLU A 90 -6.11 -2.29 -14.24
N ALA A 91 -6.64 -2.27 -13.01
CA ALA A 91 -7.35 -1.10 -12.48
C ALA A 91 -6.40 0.10 -12.36
N LYS A 92 -5.15 -0.07 -11.93
CA LYS A 92 -4.13 0.99 -11.90
C LYS A 92 -3.80 1.52 -13.31
N LEU A 93 -3.85 0.68 -14.34
CA LEU A 93 -3.56 1.07 -15.72
C LEU A 93 -4.76 1.74 -16.41
N SER A 94 -5.98 1.29 -16.12
CA SER A 94 -7.21 1.82 -16.73
C SER A 94 -7.85 3.00 -15.98
N SER A 95 -7.51 3.20 -14.70
CA SER A 95 -8.16 4.24 -13.89
C SER A 95 -7.66 5.63 -14.23
N LYS A 96 -8.60 6.56 -14.38
CA LYS A 96 -8.34 7.97 -14.69
C LYS A 96 -8.39 8.81 -13.43
N VAL A 97 -7.42 9.72 -13.28
CA VAL A 97 -7.44 10.81 -12.31
C VAL A 97 -8.26 11.94 -12.91
N VAL A 98 -9.36 12.30 -12.26
CA VAL A 98 -10.24 13.37 -12.74
C VAL A 98 -10.09 14.59 -11.83
N ILE A 99 -9.77 15.74 -12.40
CA ILE A 99 -9.73 17.02 -11.70
C ILE A 99 -11.01 17.77 -12.06
N LYS A 100 -11.86 18.06 -11.06
CA LYS A 100 -13.12 18.79 -11.23
C LYS A 100 -13.08 20.13 -10.49
N ARG A 101 -13.52 21.18 -11.19
CA ARG A 101 -13.74 22.51 -10.61
C ARG A 101 -15.18 22.59 -10.08
N LEU A 102 -15.34 22.91 -8.80
CA LEU A 102 -16.63 23.10 -8.14
C LEU A 102 -16.75 24.54 -7.63
N GLU A 103 -17.71 25.30 -8.17
CA GLU A 103 -18.05 26.61 -7.65
C GLU A 103 -18.93 26.48 -6.41
N ARG A 104 -18.44 26.94 -5.25
CA ARG A 104 -19.17 26.88 -3.98
C ARG A 104 -19.96 28.15 -3.70
N ASN A 105 -19.41 29.30 -4.10
CA ASN A 105 -20.06 30.61 -4.06
C ASN A 105 -19.57 31.36 -5.30
N LYS A 106 -20.32 32.31 -5.87
CA LYS A 106 -20.02 32.95 -7.19
C LYS A 106 -18.58 33.45 -7.39
N ARG A 107 -17.80 33.65 -6.32
CA ARG A 107 -16.38 34.04 -6.36
C ARG A 107 -15.42 33.01 -5.74
N LYS A 108 -15.92 31.90 -5.21
CA LYS A 108 -15.16 30.86 -4.50
C LYS A 108 -15.24 29.55 -5.25
N CYS A 109 -14.11 29.15 -5.82
CA CYS A 109 -13.90 27.89 -6.51
C CYS A 109 -13.20 26.91 -5.56
N ALA A 110 -13.54 25.64 -5.65
CA ALA A 110 -12.81 24.54 -5.04
C ALA A 110 -12.43 23.55 -6.13
N THR A 111 -11.21 23.04 -6.07
CA THR A 111 -10.75 22.01 -7.00
C THR A 111 -10.76 20.68 -6.29
N THR A 112 -11.48 19.71 -6.84
CA THR A 112 -11.57 18.36 -6.30
C THR A 112 -10.86 17.39 -7.21
N VAL A 113 -10.01 16.53 -6.64
CA VAL A 113 -9.25 15.53 -7.38
C VAL A 113 -9.71 14.13 -7.00
N TYR A 114 -10.06 13.37 -8.04
CA TYR A 114 -10.57 12.00 -7.98
C TYR A 114 -9.52 10.99 -8.44
N GLY A 115 -9.66 9.74 -7.99
CA GLY A 115 -8.91 8.62 -8.55
C GLY A 115 -7.51 8.39 -7.99
N LEU A 116 -7.00 9.27 -7.12
CA LEU A 116 -5.67 9.08 -6.48
C LEU A 116 -5.58 7.79 -5.65
N HIS A 117 -6.70 7.36 -5.05
CA HIS A 117 -6.76 6.15 -4.24
C HIS A 117 -6.38 4.89 -5.02
N VAL A 118 -6.76 4.82 -6.31
CA VAL A 118 -6.51 3.63 -7.14
C VAL A 118 -5.03 3.42 -7.45
N PHE A 119 -4.25 4.51 -7.46
CA PHE A 119 -2.80 4.46 -7.65
C PHE A 119 -2.02 4.10 -6.39
N GLY A 120 -2.72 3.82 -5.28
CA GLY A 120 -2.09 3.57 -3.97
C GLY A 120 -1.38 4.80 -3.41
N ILE A 121 -1.80 6.00 -3.82
CA ILE A 121 -1.30 7.26 -3.27
C ILE A 121 -2.09 7.59 -2.01
N ASP A 122 -1.38 7.89 -0.92
CA ASP A 122 -2.02 8.26 0.34
C ASP A 122 -2.67 9.66 0.24
N LEU A 123 -3.97 9.72 0.53
CA LEU A 123 -4.79 10.91 0.35
C LEU A 123 -4.48 11.98 1.41
N LYS A 124 -4.07 11.56 2.61
CA LYS A 124 -3.83 12.46 3.74
C LYS A 124 -2.51 13.23 3.58
N SER A 125 -1.47 12.54 3.12
CA SER A 125 -0.17 13.14 2.75
C SER A 125 -0.32 14.03 1.52
N THR A 126 -1.09 13.61 0.52
CA THR A 126 -1.33 14.41 -0.68
C THR A 126 -2.10 15.70 -0.37
N ALA A 127 -3.14 15.63 0.47
CA ALA A 127 -3.87 16.81 0.93
C ALA A 127 -2.94 17.81 1.68
N LYS A 128 -2.04 17.33 2.54
CA LYS A 128 -1.05 18.18 3.22
C LYS A 128 -0.04 18.79 2.25
N MET A 129 0.40 18.04 1.25
CA MET A 129 1.34 18.55 0.23
C MET A 129 0.71 19.66 -0.60
N PHE A 130 -0.54 19.49 -1.02
CA PHE A 130 -1.29 20.55 -1.70
C PHE A 130 -1.53 21.75 -0.78
N ALA A 131 -1.85 21.53 0.49
CA ALA A 131 -2.05 22.63 1.44
C ALA A 131 -0.77 23.48 1.62
N ASN A 132 0.40 22.84 1.72
CA ASN A 132 1.68 23.54 1.85
C ASN A 132 2.09 24.22 0.55
N HIS A 133 1.86 23.61 -0.61
CA HIS A 133 2.26 24.16 -1.90
C HIS A 133 1.40 25.36 -2.32
N PHE A 134 0.09 25.30 -2.08
CA PHE A 134 -0.85 26.35 -2.47
C PHE A 134 -1.18 27.34 -1.34
N ALA A 135 -0.63 27.13 -0.15
CA ALA A 135 -0.97 27.86 1.07
C ALA A 135 -2.50 27.95 1.30
N CYS A 136 -3.24 26.92 0.90
CA CYS A 136 -4.70 26.85 0.93
C CYS A 136 -5.18 25.64 1.73
N GLY A 137 -6.40 25.70 2.25
CA GLY A 137 -6.99 24.56 2.95
C GLY A 137 -7.17 23.36 2.00
N GLY A 138 -6.56 22.23 2.35
CA GLY A 138 -6.73 20.95 1.68
C GLY A 138 -7.31 19.91 2.65
N SER A 139 -8.39 19.24 2.26
CA SER A 139 -9.04 18.21 3.08
C SER A 139 -9.44 17.00 2.26
N VAL A 140 -9.41 15.83 2.89
CA VAL A 140 -9.98 14.60 2.32
C VAL A 140 -11.50 14.66 2.56
N ALA A 141 -12.28 14.64 1.50
CA ALA A 141 -13.73 14.54 1.56
C ALA A 141 -14.18 13.16 1.08
N LYS A 142 -15.40 12.77 1.46
CA LYS A 142 -16.04 11.54 1.02
C LYS A 142 -17.15 11.89 0.05
N ASN A 143 -17.06 11.33 -1.15
CA ASN A 143 -18.13 11.42 -2.13
C ASN A 143 -19.36 10.63 -1.65
N PRO A 144 -20.56 10.89 -2.20
CA PRO A 144 -21.77 10.12 -1.90
C PRO A 144 -21.67 8.64 -2.31
N GLN A 145 -20.68 8.29 -3.15
CA GLN A 145 -20.34 6.91 -3.51
C GLN A 145 -19.35 6.24 -2.52
N GLY A 146 -19.03 6.89 -1.40
CA GLY A 146 -18.11 6.37 -0.38
C GLY A 146 -16.64 6.35 -0.79
N GLN A 147 -16.30 6.94 -1.94
CA GLN A 147 -14.94 7.08 -2.42
C GLN A 147 -14.31 8.34 -1.82
N ASP A 148 -13.05 8.24 -1.39
CA ASP A 148 -12.31 9.36 -0.84
C ASP A 148 -11.72 10.24 -1.96
N GLU A 149 -11.92 11.54 -1.84
CA GLU A 149 -11.51 12.60 -2.78
C GLU A 149 -10.68 13.67 -2.05
N VAL A 150 -9.75 14.33 -2.74
CA VAL A 150 -8.98 15.44 -2.16
C VAL A 150 -9.57 16.76 -2.66
N VAL A 151 -10.03 17.60 -1.72
CA VAL A 151 -10.61 18.91 -2.02
C VAL A 151 -9.62 20.00 -1.60
N VAL A 152 -9.29 20.89 -2.53
CA VAL A 152 -8.43 22.06 -2.30
C VAL A 152 -9.26 23.33 -2.50
N GLN A 153 -9.14 24.26 -1.55
CA GLN A 153 -9.78 25.58 -1.63
C GLN A 153 -9.05 26.45 -2.65
N GLY A 154 -9.68 26.76 -3.79
CA GLY A 154 -9.08 27.55 -4.86
C GLY A 154 -9.22 26.91 -6.25
N ASP A 155 -8.83 27.66 -7.26
CA ASP A 155 -8.76 27.18 -8.65
C ASP A 155 -7.30 26.89 -9.00
N PHE A 156 -6.93 25.61 -8.88
CA PHE A 156 -5.56 25.15 -9.14
C PHE A 156 -5.55 24.03 -10.17
N SER A 157 -6.54 24.01 -11.06
CA SER A 157 -6.74 22.95 -12.06
C SER A 157 -5.47 22.65 -12.87
N ASN A 158 -4.80 23.69 -13.38
CA ASN A 158 -3.57 23.56 -14.17
C ASN A 158 -2.35 23.19 -13.30
N GLU A 159 -2.18 23.85 -12.15
CA GLU A 159 -1.02 23.63 -11.27
C GLU A 159 -1.05 22.25 -10.61
N ILE A 160 -2.23 21.74 -10.24
CA ILE A 160 -2.40 20.39 -9.70
C ILE A 160 -1.99 19.36 -10.74
N MET A 161 -2.32 19.56 -12.01
CA MET A 161 -1.86 18.68 -13.09
C MET A 161 -0.32 18.65 -13.14
N ASP A 162 0.34 19.81 -13.15
CA ASP A 162 1.80 19.88 -13.16
C ASP A 162 2.46 19.20 -11.93
N ILE A 163 1.90 19.41 -10.73
CA ILE A 163 2.42 18.79 -9.51
C ILE A 163 2.24 17.28 -9.56
N ILE A 164 1.10 16.79 -10.04
CA ILE A 164 0.84 15.35 -10.14
C ILE A 164 1.87 14.69 -11.06
N LEU A 165 2.17 15.31 -12.19
CA LEU A 165 3.16 14.82 -13.15
C LEU A 165 4.59 14.85 -12.62
N LYS A 166 4.94 15.82 -11.77
CA LYS A 166 6.28 15.92 -11.18
C LYS A 166 6.48 15.00 -9.98
N LYS A 167 5.47 14.85 -9.13
CA LYS A 167 5.57 14.12 -7.85
C LYS A 167 5.19 12.65 -7.95
N PHE A 168 4.30 12.29 -8.87
CA PHE A 168 3.78 10.93 -9.01
C PHE A 168 4.14 10.35 -10.39
N PRO A 169 5.36 9.81 -10.57
CA PRO A 169 5.77 9.16 -11.83
C PRO A 169 4.96 7.89 -12.15
N LYS A 170 4.13 7.42 -11.19
CA LYS A 170 3.22 6.30 -11.35
C LYS A 170 1.94 6.64 -12.13
N VAL A 171 1.61 7.93 -12.27
CA VAL A 171 0.40 8.38 -12.98
C VAL A 171 0.81 8.85 -14.36
N PRO A 172 0.47 8.13 -15.45
CA PRO A 172 0.75 8.59 -16.80
C PRO A 172 -0.10 9.83 -17.15
N ARG A 173 0.48 10.75 -17.94
CA ARG A 173 -0.16 11.99 -18.41
C ARG A 173 -1.51 11.77 -19.09
N GLU A 174 -1.66 10.64 -19.78
CA GLU A 174 -2.88 10.26 -20.50
C GLU A 174 -4.05 9.90 -19.58
N ASN A 175 -3.78 9.56 -18.32
CA ASN A 175 -4.81 9.21 -17.34
C ASN A 175 -5.25 10.42 -16.50
N VAL A 176 -4.77 11.64 -16.77
CA VAL A 176 -5.24 12.85 -16.08
C VAL A 176 -6.22 13.60 -16.97
N GLU A 177 -7.49 13.61 -16.58
CA GLU A 177 -8.52 14.41 -17.24
C GLU A 177 -8.90 15.61 -16.40
N ILE A 178 -8.85 16.78 -17.03
CA ILE A 178 -9.52 17.98 -16.50
C ILE A 178 -10.97 17.89 -16.96
N ALA A 179 -11.88 17.58 -16.04
CA ALA A 179 -13.31 17.62 -16.36
C ALA A 179 -13.74 19.08 -16.52
N PRO A 180 -14.23 19.49 -17.70
CA PRO A 180 -14.74 20.85 -17.89
C PRO A 180 -15.98 21.07 -17.02
N GLU A 181 -16.15 22.32 -16.56
CA GLU A 181 -17.26 22.75 -15.70
C GLU A 181 -18.63 22.22 -16.18
N GLU A 182 -19.24 21.35 -15.39
CA GLU A 182 -20.68 21.16 -15.45
C GLU A 182 -21.35 22.40 -14.86
N LYS A 183 -21.61 23.39 -15.72
CA LYS A 183 -22.64 24.40 -15.45
C LYS A 183 -23.91 23.64 -15.12
N LYS A 184 -24.35 23.68 -13.85
CA LYS A 184 -25.63 23.10 -13.40
C LYS A 184 -26.71 23.51 -14.40
N LYS A 185 -27.28 22.55 -15.13
CA LYS A 185 -28.59 22.74 -15.78
C LYS A 185 -29.55 23.15 -14.67
N LYS A 186 -29.98 24.41 -14.68
CA LYS A 186 -31.06 24.88 -13.83
C LYS A 186 -32.26 23.99 -14.11
N LYS A 187 -32.74 23.24 -13.11
CA LYS A 187 -34.05 22.61 -13.19
C LYS A 187 -35.05 23.75 -13.40
N ALA A 188 -35.73 23.74 -14.53
CA ALA A 188 -36.89 24.59 -14.75
C ALA A 188 -37.95 24.21 -13.70
N PRO A 189 -38.60 25.15 -13.02
CA PRO A 189 -39.80 24.85 -12.27
C PRO A 189 -40.90 24.50 -13.27
N GLU A 190 -41.43 23.27 -13.19
CA GLU A 190 -42.73 22.94 -13.77
C GLU A 190 -43.78 23.76 -13.02
N VAL A 191 -44.61 24.46 -13.80
CA VAL A 191 -45.80 25.21 -13.39
C VAL A 191 -46.98 24.25 -13.32
#